data_AF-A0A945W296-F1
#
_entry.id   AF-A0A945W296-F1
#
_cell.length_a   1.000
_cell.length_b   1.000
_cell.length_c   1.000
_cell.angle_alpha   90.00
_cell.angle_beta   90.00
_cell.angle_gamma   90.00
#
_symmetry.space_group_name_H-M   'P 1'
#
loop_
_entity.id
_entity.type
_entity.pdbx_description
1 polymer ?
#
loop_
_entity_poly.entity_id
_entity_poly.type
_entity_poly.pdbx_seq_one_letter_code
_entity_poly.pdbx_strand_id
1 'polypeptide(L)'
;MKTPLLKLLAITMGVALLCSEAFASSTMISVHRFKELEQKVNELGLEDLPKTLVVMDDDDTLTMMGCQGQTEANTCQYLGGPAWFSWQSGLAKDSPYCVANSFEDLLKISSLLLAINDMVYTEHDVPTVLNSLTGSKVHLLVLTARGPSNSSATARQFADLPVTGPEHMNFLELIRHNSLIGNKSQIHSIASPFIPCDVSNARSVSYQQGIMYVAGQNKGEMLKCLLNSTESSSIKHIFFIDDTLENVKDVHAAFEDSKKYNVIAIHYMALEAHKKALTKGPMAETYQNNAKGRWDKIKKTLDLELENPALP
;
A
#
# COMPACT_ATOMS: atom_id res chain seq x y z
N MET A 1 22.26 -59.66 57.88
CA MET A 1 23.19 -58.78 57.14
C MET A 1 22.58 -58.43 55.79
N LYS A 2 22.21 -57.15 55.62
CA LYS A 2 22.18 -56.30 54.41
C LYS A 2 21.72 -56.91 53.05
N THR A 3 20.56 -56.44 52.58
CA THR A 3 20.18 -56.13 51.17
C THR A 3 21.19 -55.14 50.53
N PRO A 4 21.23 -54.85 49.18
CA PRO A 4 20.07 -54.71 48.27
C PRO A 4 20.25 -54.89 46.72
N LEU A 5 19.14 -54.62 46.00
CA LEU A 5 18.97 -53.88 44.72
C LEU A 5 19.35 -54.57 43.39
N LEU A 6 18.38 -55.01 42.57
CA LEU A 6 17.59 -54.27 41.56
C LEU A 6 18.43 -53.66 40.42
N LYS A 7 18.22 -54.13 39.18
CA LYS A 7 18.30 -53.33 37.93
C LYS A 7 17.70 -54.10 36.76
N LEU A 8 16.39 -53.94 36.59
CA LEU A 8 15.69 -54.18 35.33
C LEU A 8 15.85 -52.90 34.51
N LEU A 9 16.63 -52.95 33.42
CA LEU A 9 16.86 -51.82 32.54
C LEU A 9 15.73 -51.79 31.49
N ALA A 10 14.61 -51.15 31.82
CA ALA A 10 13.60 -50.79 30.83
C ALA A 10 14.11 -49.53 30.10
N ILE A 11 14.59 -49.71 28.86
CA ILE A 11 14.95 -48.60 27.97
C ILE A 11 13.62 -48.04 27.45
N THR A 12 13.07 -47.04 28.14
CA THR A 12 12.03 -46.18 27.58
C THR A 12 12.69 -45.26 26.55
N MET A 13 12.58 -45.63 25.27
CA MET A 13 12.94 -44.78 24.15
C MET A 13 11.91 -43.65 24.08
N GLY A 14 12.19 -42.56 24.79
CA GLY A 14 11.42 -41.32 24.70
C GLY A 14 11.61 -40.74 23.30
N VAL A 15 10.61 -40.96 22.44
CA VAL A 15 10.47 -40.19 21.21
C VAL A 15 10.12 -38.77 21.64
N ALA A 16 11.14 -37.92 21.78
CA ALA A 16 10.95 -36.49 21.83
C ALA A 16 10.38 -36.08 20.47
N LEU A 17 9.05 -35.95 20.39
CA LEU A 17 8.42 -35.13 19.36
C LEU A 17 9.01 -33.72 19.55
N LEU A 18 10.03 -33.42 18.76
CA LEU A 18 10.38 -32.04 18.46
C LEU A 18 9.19 -31.50 17.67
N CYS A 19 8.21 -30.95 18.38
CA CYS A 19 7.31 -29.98 17.80
C CYS A 19 8.21 -28.86 17.27
N SER A 20 8.47 -28.87 15.96
CA SER A 20 8.95 -27.68 15.28
C SER A 20 7.86 -26.65 15.43
N GLU A 21 7.93 -25.84 16.48
CA GLU A 21 7.24 -24.57 16.50
C GLU A 21 7.77 -23.82 15.28
N ALA A 22 6.97 -23.78 14.21
CA ALA A 22 7.21 -22.90 13.09
C ALA A 22 7.11 -21.49 13.67
N PHE A 23 8.26 -20.95 14.07
CA PHE A 23 8.34 -19.58 14.56
C PHE A 23 7.81 -18.68 13.46
N ALA A 24 6.88 -17.82 13.85
CA ALA A 24 6.42 -16.78 12.97
C ALA A 24 7.63 -15.98 12.46
N SER A 25 7.68 -15.79 11.14
CA SER A 25 8.85 -15.27 10.45
C SER A 25 8.42 -14.24 9.43
N SER A 26 9.31 -13.28 9.19
CA SER A 26 9.18 -12.29 8.12
C SER A 26 10.12 -12.69 6.99
N THR A 27 9.63 -12.67 5.76
CA THR A 27 10.43 -12.96 4.55
C THR A 27 10.22 -11.87 3.52
N MET A 28 11.23 -11.63 2.69
CA MET A 28 11.14 -10.70 1.56
C MET A 28 11.24 -11.44 0.25
N ILE A 29 10.35 -11.11 -0.68
CA ILE A 29 10.39 -11.59 -2.06
C ILE A 29 10.16 -10.44 -3.04
N SER A 30 10.31 -10.70 -4.34
CA SER A 30 9.93 -9.77 -5.39
C SER A 30 9.02 -10.44 -6.39
N VAL A 31 8.09 -9.68 -6.97
CA VAL A 31 7.16 -10.14 -8.00
C VAL A 31 7.08 -9.09 -9.11
N HIS A 32 6.75 -9.52 -10.32
CA HIS A 32 6.64 -8.65 -11.49
C HIS A 32 5.21 -8.44 -11.97
N ARG A 33 4.26 -9.19 -11.39
CA ARG A 33 2.84 -9.15 -11.69
C ARG A 33 2.04 -9.19 -10.39
N PHE A 34 0.95 -8.44 -10.32
CA PHE A 34 0.02 -8.44 -9.19
C PHE A 34 -0.61 -9.82 -9.01
N LYS A 35 -0.81 -10.59 -10.09
CA LYS A 35 -1.28 -11.99 -10.04
C LYS A 35 -0.39 -12.92 -9.21
N GLU A 36 0.90 -12.65 -9.09
CA GLU A 36 1.81 -13.47 -8.28
C GLU A 36 1.53 -13.33 -6.78
N LEU A 37 0.95 -12.21 -6.33
CA LEU A 37 0.44 -12.07 -4.96
C LEU A 37 -0.62 -13.14 -4.67
N GLU A 38 -1.56 -13.32 -5.60
CA GLU A 38 -2.62 -14.33 -5.43
C GLU A 38 -2.04 -15.74 -5.35
N GLN A 39 -1.07 -16.05 -6.20
CA GLN A 39 -0.38 -17.34 -6.18
C GLN A 39 0.27 -17.58 -4.82
N LYS A 40 0.93 -16.57 -4.26
CA LYS A 40 1.58 -16.64 -2.94
C LYS A 40 0.58 -16.79 -1.79
N VAL A 41 -0.56 -16.10 -1.85
CA VAL A 41 -1.62 -16.28 -0.84
C VAL A 41 -2.24 -17.68 -0.94
N ASN A 42 -2.43 -18.21 -2.16
CA ASN A 42 -3.00 -19.53 -2.40
C ASN A 42 -2.05 -20.70 -2.08
N GLU A 43 -0.78 -20.44 -1.76
CA GLU A 43 0.12 -21.43 -1.16
C GLU A 43 -0.29 -21.78 0.29
N LEU A 44 -1.12 -20.96 0.93
CA LEU A 44 -1.69 -21.25 2.25
C LEU A 44 -2.80 -22.31 2.19
N GLY A 45 -2.99 -23.01 3.31
CA GLY A 45 -4.14 -23.90 3.50
C GLY A 45 -5.47 -23.13 3.55
N LEU A 46 -6.57 -23.77 3.15
CA LEU A 46 -7.90 -23.16 3.14
C LEU A 46 -8.33 -22.65 4.53
N GLU A 47 -7.88 -23.28 5.62
CA GLU A 47 -8.17 -22.83 6.98
C GLU A 47 -7.46 -21.52 7.39
N ASP A 48 -6.44 -21.09 6.65
CA ASP A 48 -5.63 -19.91 6.95
C ASP A 48 -6.01 -18.68 6.11
N LEU A 49 -6.72 -18.86 4.99
CA LEU A 49 -7.22 -17.74 4.17
C LEU A 49 -8.07 -16.75 4.98
N PRO A 50 -9.02 -17.17 5.85
CA PRO A 50 -9.78 -16.24 6.69
C PRO A 50 -8.94 -15.57 7.80
N LYS A 51 -7.71 -16.03 8.05
CA LYS A 51 -6.75 -15.45 9.01
C LYS A 51 -5.68 -14.63 8.31
N THR A 52 -5.87 -14.33 7.03
CA THR A 52 -4.89 -13.65 6.19
C THR A 52 -5.31 -12.21 5.97
N LEU A 53 -4.33 -11.30 6.07
CA LEU A 53 -4.45 -9.90 5.70
C LEU A 53 -3.52 -9.61 4.52
N VAL A 54 -4.07 -9.07 3.45
CA VAL A 54 -3.32 -8.52 2.32
C VAL A 54 -3.27 -7.00 2.49
N VAL A 55 -2.06 -6.49 2.70
CA VAL A 55 -1.76 -5.07 2.89
C VAL A 55 -1.09 -4.56 1.62
N MET A 56 -1.65 -3.52 1.01
CA MET A 56 -1.24 -3.05 -0.31
C MET A 56 -0.95 -1.55 -0.27
N ASP A 57 0.13 -1.12 -0.90
CA ASP A 57 0.26 0.29 -1.26
C ASP A 57 -0.78 0.70 -2.31
N ASP A 58 -1.04 2.00 -2.43
CA ASP A 58 -1.92 2.58 -3.44
C ASP A 58 -1.13 2.96 -4.71
N ASP A 59 -0.40 4.08 -4.64
CA ASP A 59 0.23 4.73 -5.79
C ASP A 59 1.36 3.85 -6.38
N ASP A 60 1.28 3.56 -7.68
CA ASP A 60 2.17 2.66 -8.43
C ASP A 60 2.18 1.18 -7.95
N THR A 61 1.25 0.80 -7.05
CA THR A 61 0.97 -0.60 -6.68
C THR A 61 -0.44 -1.04 -7.08
N LEU A 62 -1.49 -0.42 -6.54
CA LEU A 62 -2.89 -0.68 -6.92
C LEU A 62 -3.36 0.22 -8.06
N THR A 63 -3.03 1.51 -7.97
CA THR A 63 -3.45 2.51 -8.93
C THR A 63 -2.26 3.34 -9.42
N MET A 64 -2.39 3.96 -10.59
CA MET A 64 -1.37 4.86 -11.14
C MET A 64 -2.00 6.01 -11.91
N MET A 65 -1.20 7.04 -12.15
CA MET A 65 -1.55 8.08 -13.12
C MET A 65 -1.74 7.47 -14.51
N GLY A 66 -2.78 7.90 -15.22
CA GLY A 66 -3.17 7.34 -16.52
C GLY A 66 -2.01 7.26 -17.51
N CYS A 67 -1.79 6.07 -18.07
CA CYS A 67 -0.77 5.80 -19.09
C CYS A 67 -1.29 4.74 -20.05
N GLN A 68 -2.09 5.18 -21.03
CA GLN A 68 -2.74 4.28 -21.98
C GLN A 68 -1.69 3.54 -22.82
N GLY A 69 -1.61 2.23 -22.64
CA GLY A 69 -0.82 1.32 -23.48
C GLY A 69 0.69 1.29 -23.20
N GLN A 70 1.23 2.08 -22.25
CA GLN A 70 2.67 2.16 -21.91
C GLN A 70 3.64 2.40 -23.11
N THR A 71 3.14 2.61 -24.33
CA THR A 71 3.93 2.65 -25.57
C THR A 71 4.04 4.03 -26.18
N GLU A 72 3.13 4.96 -25.87
CA GLU A 72 3.11 6.28 -26.48
C GLU A 72 3.43 7.39 -25.49
N ALA A 73 4.43 8.22 -25.81
CA ALA A 73 4.92 9.24 -24.90
C ALA A 73 3.87 10.32 -24.54
N ASN A 74 2.86 10.49 -25.41
CA ASN A 74 1.83 11.51 -25.26
C ASN A 74 0.62 11.06 -24.42
N THR A 75 0.47 9.75 -24.18
CA THR A 75 -0.68 9.19 -23.45
C THR A 75 -0.38 8.95 -21.96
N CYS A 76 0.90 8.94 -21.57
CA CYS A 76 1.31 8.79 -20.17
C CYS A 76 1.40 10.13 -19.46
N GLN A 77 0.59 10.28 -18.41
CA GLN A 77 0.41 11.55 -17.73
C GLN A 77 1.60 11.93 -16.84
N TYR A 78 2.13 10.99 -16.04
CA TYR A 78 3.15 11.14 -14.97
C TYR A 78 2.88 12.23 -13.90
N LEU A 79 2.33 13.39 -14.27
CA LEU A 79 2.06 14.54 -13.42
C LEU A 79 1.25 14.14 -12.19
N GLY A 80 1.83 14.36 -11.01
CA GLY A 80 1.24 14.06 -9.71
C GLY A 80 1.47 12.63 -9.20
N GLY A 81 2.06 11.73 -9.99
CA GLY A 81 2.41 10.38 -9.55
C GLY A 81 3.75 10.30 -8.80
N PRO A 82 4.09 9.14 -8.20
CA PRO A 82 5.31 8.97 -7.41
C PRO A 82 6.61 9.32 -8.16
N ALA A 83 6.74 8.86 -9.41
CA ALA A 83 7.91 9.18 -10.23
C ALA A 83 8.08 10.69 -10.46
N TRP A 84 6.97 11.41 -10.70
CA TRP A 84 6.97 12.86 -10.87
C TRP A 84 7.30 13.59 -9.57
N PHE A 85 6.74 13.14 -8.44
CA PHE A 85 7.04 13.73 -7.14
C PHE A 85 8.52 13.57 -6.78
N SER A 86 9.07 12.37 -6.99
CA SER A 86 10.49 12.09 -6.76
C SER A 86 11.38 12.97 -7.64
N TRP A 87 11.06 13.07 -8.94
CA TRP A 87 11.78 13.95 -9.86
C TRP A 87 11.75 15.42 -9.39
N GLN A 88 10.57 15.96 -9.08
CA GLN A 88 10.42 17.35 -8.63
C GLN A 88 11.15 17.63 -7.31
N SER A 89 11.13 16.68 -6.37
CA SER A 89 11.82 16.83 -5.08
C SER A 89 13.35 16.91 -5.22
N GLY A 90 13.90 16.36 -6.30
CA GLY A 90 15.33 16.38 -6.59
C GLY A 90 15.79 17.52 -7.52
N LEU A 91 14.88 18.35 -8.03
CA LEU A 91 15.24 19.45 -8.92
C LEU A 91 15.85 20.64 -8.17
N ALA A 92 16.83 21.29 -8.81
CA ALA A 92 17.28 22.61 -8.37
C ALA A 92 16.18 23.67 -8.59
N LYS A 93 16.14 24.68 -7.72
CA LYS A 93 15.08 25.71 -7.73
C LYS A 93 15.04 26.56 -8.99
N ASP A 94 16.18 26.70 -9.67
CA ASP A 94 16.35 27.43 -10.93
C ASP A 94 16.08 26.55 -12.16
N SER A 95 15.78 25.26 -11.97
CA SER A 95 15.40 24.38 -13.07
C SER A 95 14.14 24.91 -13.76
N PRO A 96 14.10 24.96 -15.10
CA PRO A 96 12.90 25.36 -15.84
C PRO A 96 11.72 24.41 -15.62
N TYR A 97 11.98 23.21 -15.07
CA TYR A 97 10.96 22.21 -14.74
C TYR A 97 10.43 22.30 -13.31
N CYS A 98 11.09 23.06 -12.45
CA CYS A 98 10.71 23.15 -11.04
C CYS A 98 9.33 23.79 -10.90
N VAL A 99 8.43 23.13 -10.18
CA VAL A 99 7.04 23.60 -9.98
C VAL A 99 6.79 24.23 -8.62
N ALA A 100 7.71 24.06 -7.66
CA ALA A 100 7.54 24.40 -6.26
C ALA A 100 8.80 25.06 -5.68
N ASN A 101 8.64 26.06 -4.82
CA ASN A 101 9.77 26.78 -4.20
C ASN A 101 10.29 26.13 -2.92
N SER A 102 9.49 25.23 -2.34
CA SER A 102 9.75 24.50 -1.11
C SER A 102 9.15 23.10 -1.18
N PHE A 103 9.61 22.21 -0.29
CA PHE A 103 9.03 20.87 -0.16
C PHE A 103 7.56 20.92 0.28
N GLU A 104 7.19 21.88 1.15
CA GLU A 104 5.80 22.06 1.59
C GLU A 104 4.90 22.48 0.43
N ASP A 105 5.37 23.38 -0.44
CA ASP A 105 4.62 23.76 -1.64
C ASP A 105 4.47 22.58 -2.60
N LEU A 106 5.50 21.75 -2.74
CA LEU A 106 5.41 20.52 -3.54
C LEU A 106 4.37 19.56 -2.98
N LEU A 107 4.27 19.41 -1.66
CA LEU A 107 3.22 18.61 -1.03
C LEU A 107 1.81 19.18 -1.32
N LYS A 108 1.63 20.50 -1.22
CA LYS A 108 0.34 21.15 -1.56
C LYS A 108 -0.04 20.94 -3.01
N ILE A 109 0.90 21.11 -3.93
CA ILE A 109 0.70 20.86 -5.36
C ILE A 109 0.37 19.39 -5.60
N SER A 110 1.09 18.47 -4.96
CA SER A 110 0.82 17.03 -5.07
C SER A 110 -0.58 16.68 -4.61
N SER A 111 -1.04 17.23 -3.47
CA SER A 111 -2.39 17.00 -2.96
C SER A 111 -3.46 17.57 -3.90
N LEU A 112 -3.24 18.76 -4.48
CA LEU A 112 -4.12 19.31 -5.51
C LEU A 112 -4.18 18.40 -6.75
N LEU A 113 -3.03 17.92 -7.23
CA LEU A 113 -2.97 17.04 -8.39
C LEU A 113 -3.70 15.72 -8.13
N LEU A 114 -3.60 15.14 -6.94
CA LEU A 114 -4.42 13.99 -6.56
C LEU A 114 -5.91 14.34 -6.53
N ALA A 115 -6.26 15.55 -6.07
CA ALA A 115 -7.65 15.98 -5.99
C ALA A 115 -8.31 16.22 -7.35
N ILE A 116 -7.57 16.50 -8.42
CA ILE A 116 -8.14 16.79 -9.76
C ILE A 116 -7.92 15.68 -10.78
N ASN A 117 -7.02 14.73 -10.50
CA ASN A 117 -6.73 13.63 -11.42
C ASN A 117 -7.53 12.38 -11.08
N ASP A 118 -7.91 11.67 -12.14
CA ASP A 118 -8.37 10.29 -12.08
C ASP A 118 -7.17 9.34 -12.08
N MET A 119 -7.39 8.15 -11.55
CA MET A 119 -6.41 7.07 -11.57
C MET A 119 -6.96 5.83 -12.26
N VAL A 120 -6.05 5.03 -12.78
CA VAL A 120 -6.34 3.74 -13.39
C VAL A 120 -5.64 2.65 -12.59
N TYR A 121 -6.09 1.39 -12.72
CA TYR A 121 -5.33 0.28 -12.16
C TYR A 121 -3.93 0.20 -12.76
N THR A 122 -2.94 -0.18 -11.95
CA THR A 122 -1.57 -0.46 -12.42
C THR A 122 -1.55 -1.60 -13.42
N GLU A 123 -2.36 -2.64 -13.16
CA GLU A 123 -2.60 -3.77 -14.05
C GLU A 123 -4.09 -4.10 -14.14
N HIS A 124 -4.54 -4.58 -15.30
CA HIS A 124 -5.95 -4.91 -15.52
C HIS A 124 -6.49 -6.03 -14.61
N ASP A 125 -5.63 -6.87 -14.04
CA ASP A 125 -6.00 -8.02 -13.21
C ASP A 125 -6.13 -7.70 -11.72
N VAL A 126 -5.68 -6.52 -11.25
CA VAL A 126 -5.81 -6.06 -9.85
C VAL A 126 -7.21 -6.32 -9.26
N PRO A 127 -8.32 -5.82 -9.86
CA PRO A 127 -9.65 -6.04 -9.29
C PRO A 127 -10.06 -7.52 -9.30
N THR A 128 -9.66 -8.30 -10.30
CA THR A 128 -10.00 -9.72 -10.37
C THR A 128 -9.26 -10.53 -9.31
N VAL A 129 -7.97 -10.23 -9.09
CA VAL A 129 -7.17 -10.85 -8.03
C VAL A 129 -7.79 -10.59 -6.65
N LEU A 130 -8.14 -9.34 -6.36
CA LEU A 130 -8.70 -8.98 -5.05
C LEU A 130 -10.10 -9.57 -4.82
N ASN A 131 -10.95 -9.64 -5.85
CA ASN A 131 -12.22 -10.36 -5.77
C ASN A 131 -12.04 -11.86 -5.50
N SER A 132 -11.05 -12.51 -6.12
CA SER A 132 -10.73 -13.92 -5.86
C SER A 132 -10.31 -14.16 -4.41
N LEU A 133 -9.38 -13.33 -3.90
CA LEU A 133 -8.88 -13.43 -2.53
C LEU A 133 -9.98 -13.20 -1.49
N THR A 134 -10.80 -12.16 -1.68
CA THR A 134 -11.91 -11.84 -0.78
C THR A 134 -13.04 -12.87 -0.83
N GLY A 135 -13.26 -13.54 -1.98
CA GLY A 135 -14.13 -14.72 -2.06
C GLY A 135 -13.70 -15.86 -1.14
N SER A 136 -12.41 -15.91 -0.79
CA SER A 136 -11.82 -16.85 0.17
C SER A 136 -11.70 -16.27 1.59
N LYS A 137 -12.40 -15.16 1.86
CA LYS A 137 -12.45 -14.42 3.14
C LYS A 137 -11.12 -13.81 3.57
N VAL A 138 -10.20 -13.58 2.64
CA VAL A 138 -8.97 -12.83 2.92
C VAL A 138 -9.33 -11.37 3.21
N HIS A 139 -8.75 -10.81 4.27
CA HIS A 139 -8.93 -9.42 4.63
C HIS A 139 -8.02 -8.51 3.80
N LEU A 140 -8.49 -7.30 3.50
CA LEU A 140 -7.74 -6.29 2.75
C LEU A 140 -7.38 -5.09 3.64
N LEU A 141 -6.27 -4.43 3.32
CA LEU A 141 -5.91 -3.13 3.87
C LEU A 141 -5.12 -2.37 2.81
N VAL A 142 -5.51 -1.13 2.55
CA VAL A 142 -4.66 -0.21 1.77
C VAL A 142 -3.85 0.63 2.74
N LEU A 143 -2.53 0.68 2.56
CA LEU A 143 -1.57 1.40 3.42
C LEU A 143 -0.75 2.36 2.57
N THR A 144 -1.25 3.60 2.43
CA THR A 144 -0.74 4.58 1.48
C THR A 144 0.15 5.63 2.15
N ALA A 145 1.21 6.05 1.46
CA ALA A 145 2.05 7.17 1.87
C ALA A 145 1.30 8.52 1.87
N ARG A 146 0.11 8.60 1.25
CA ARG A 146 -0.75 9.79 1.28
C ARG A 146 -1.12 10.17 2.72
N GLY A 147 -1.31 11.46 2.97
CA GLY A 147 -1.73 11.99 4.26
C GLY A 147 -3.25 12.04 4.41
N PRO A 148 -3.77 12.26 5.65
CA PRO A 148 -5.21 12.36 5.90
C PRO A 148 -5.95 13.40 5.06
N SER A 149 -5.27 14.48 4.63
CA SER A 149 -5.85 15.51 3.75
C SER A 149 -6.24 14.98 2.36
N ASN A 150 -5.72 13.82 1.96
CA ASN A 150 -5.93 13.24 0.62
C ASN A 150 -7.02 12.15 0.64
N SER A 151 -7.73 11.95 1.76
CA SER A 151 -8.71 10.88 1.89
C SER A 151 -9.88 11.04 0.92
N SER A 152 -10.43 12.25 0.76
CA SER A 152 -11.52 12.51 -0.19
C SER A 152 -11.10 12.28 -1.64
N ALA A 153 -9.87 12.66 -2.02
CA ALA A 153 -9.34 12.42 -3.36
C ALA A 153 -9.20 10.91 -3.63
N THR A 154 -8.64 10.17 -2.68
CA THR A 154 -8.44 8.72 -2.77
C THR A 154 -9.78 7.98 -2.82
N ALA A 155 -10.74 8.35 -1.96
CA ALA A 155 -12.07 7.76 -1.96
C ALA A 155 -12.81 7.98 -3.29
N ARG A 156 -12.73 9.19 -3.87
CA ARG A 156 -13.30 9.46 -5.20
C ARG A 156 -12.64 8.58 -6.27
N GLN A 157 -11.31 8.57 -6.33
CA GLN A 157 -10.56 7.77 -7.30
C GLN A 157 -10.92 6.28 -7.21
N PHE A 158 -11.03 5.73 -5.99
CA PHE A 158 -11.44 4.33 -5.80
C PHE A 158 -12.92 4.11 -6.12
N ALA A 159 -13.79 5.10 -5.90
CA ALA A 159 -15.21 4.99 -6.22
C ALA A 159 -15.47 4.99 -7.75
N ASP A 160 -14.58 5.62 -8.52
CA ASP A 160 -14.66 5.68 -9.98
C ASP A 160 -14.08 4.42 -10.67
N LEU A 161 -13.36 3.58 -9.93
CA LEU A 161 -12.75 2.36 -10.45
C LEU A 161 -13.72 1.16 -10.42
N PRO A 162 -13.98 0.53 -11.57
CA PRO A 162 -14.89 -0.62 -11.64
C PRO A 162 -14.23 -1.89 -11.08
N VAL A 163 -15.03 -2.78 -10.50
CA VAL A 163 -14.59 -4.13 -10.11
C VAL A 163 -15.40 -5.21 -10.83
N THR A 164 -14.80 -6.38 -11.00
CA THR A 164 -15.50 -7.56 -11.52
C THR A 164 -16.35 -8.16 -10.39
N GLY A 165 -17.69 -8.04 -10.43
CA GLY A 165 -18.50 -8.50 -9.30
C GLY A 165 -19.99 -8.18 -9.43
N PRO A 166 -20.73 -8.20 -8.30
CA PRO A 166 -22.14 -7.81 -8.27
C PRO A 166 -22.37 -6.42 -8.85
N GLU A 167 -23.53 -6.21 -9.49
CA GLU A 167 -23.91 -4.89 -9.99
C GLU A 167 -23.81 -3.83 -8.87
N HIS A 168 -23.24 -2.67 -9.20
CA HIS A 168 -23.02 -1.51 -8.31
C HIS A 168 -21.87 -1.58 -7.30
N MET A 169 -21.03 -2.62 -7.31
CA MET A 169 -19.78 -2.58 -6.53
C MET A 169 -18.69 -1.79 -7.27
N ASN A 170 -18.04 -0.85 -6.59
CA ASN A 170 -16.82 -0.18 -7.05
C ASN A 170 -15.60 -0.58 -6.20
N PHE A 171 -14.41 -0.12 -6.57
CA PHE A 171 -13.18 -0.51 -5.87
C PHE A 171 -13.16 -0.09 -4.41
N LEU A 172 -13.66 1.12 -4.08
CA LEU A 172 -13.78 1.57 -2.70
C LEU A 172 -14.65 0.62 -1.86
N GLU A 173 -15.78 0.19 -2.41
CA GLU A 173 -16.69 -0.74 -1.73
C GLU A 173 -16.08 -2.14 -1.56
N LEU A 174 -15.28 -2.62 -2.52
CA LEU A 174 -14.54 -3.87 -2.40
C LEU A 174 -13.54 -3.80 -1.22
N ILE A 175 -12.74 -2.74 -1.14
CA ILE A 175 -11.79 -2.53 -0.03
C ILE A 175 -12.54 -2.41 1.29
N ARG A 176 -13.55 -1.54 1.36
CA ARG A 176 -14.32 -1.27 2.58
C ARG A 176 -14.91 -2.55 3.16
N HIS A 177 -15.64 -3.34 2.37
CA HIS A 177 -16.34 -4.54 2.83
C HIS A 177 -15.43 -5.65 3.33
N ASN A 178 -14.18 -5.71 2.84
CA ASN A 178 -13.25 -6.77 3.18
C ASN A 178 -12.13 -6.30 4.11
N SER A 179 -12.22 -5.08 4.64
CA SER A 179 -11.16 -4.50 5.46
C SER A 179 -11.14 -4.98 6.91
N LEU A 180 -10.07 -4.64 7.63
CA LEU A 180 -10.00 -4.85 9.07
C LEU A 180 -11.11 -4.08 9.79
N ILE A 181 -11.84 -4.79 10.66
CA ILE A 181 -12.84 -4.22 11.55
C ILE A 181 -12.21 -4.12 12.93
N GLY A 182 -12.31 -2.96 13.58
CA GLY A 182 -11.91 -2.83 14.98
C GLY A 182 -12.89 -3.60 15.88
N ASN A 183 -12.40 -4.53 16.71
CA ASN A 183 -13.26 -5.37 17.55
C ASN A 183 -14.23 -4.58 18.44
N LYS A 184 -13.83 -3.39 18.90
CA LYS A 184 -14.67 -2.53 19.76
C LYS A 184 -15.63 -1.64 18.98
N SER A 185 -15.23 -1.20 17.80
CA SER A 185 -15.98 -0.21 17.02
C SER A 185 -16.94 -0.86 16.03
N GLN A 186 -16.67 -2.12 15.63
CA GLN A 186 -17.42 -2.86 14.60
C GLN A 186 -17.55 -2.08 13.27
N ILE A 187 -16.65 -1.12 13.02
CA ILE A 187 -16.60 -0.30 11.82
C ILE A 187 -15.23 -0.37 11.15
N HIS A 188 -15.22 -0.15 9.85
CA HIS A 188 -14.04 -0.15 8.96
C HIS A 188 -13.24 1.16 9.04
N SER A 189 -13.25 1.82 10.20
CA SER A 189 -12.66 3.15 10.42
C SER A 189 -12.36 3.37 11.90
N ILE A 190 -11.39 4.24 12.17
CA ILE A 190 -11.11 4.75 13.52
C ILE A 190 -11.35 6.26 13.50
N ALA A 191 -11.80 6.83 14.61
CA ALA A 191 -11.93 8.29 14.76
C ALA A 191 -10.61 8.96 14.35
N SER A 192 -10.67 9.82 13.33
CA SER A 192 -9.51 10.31 12.59
C SER A 192 -9.58 11.84 12.41
N PRO A 193 -8.44 12.53 12.23
CA PRO A 193 -7.08 12.00 12.32
C PRO A 193 -6.69 11.64 13.77
N PHE A 194 -5.77 10.70 13.92
CA PHE A 194 -5.21 10.30 15.22
C PHE A 194 -3.68 10.24 15.17
N ILE A 195 -3.03 10.26 16.34
CA ILE A 195 -1.58 10.09 16.45
C ILE A 195 -1.27 8.60 16.56
N PRO A 196 -0.42 8.03 15.70
CA PRO A 196 -0.07 6.62 15.78
C PRO A 196 0.77 6.34 17.04
N CYS A 197 0.65 5.11 17.52
CA CYS A 197 1.20 4.55 18.74
C CYS A 197 2.73 4.72 18.81
N ASP A 198 3.24 5.26 19.92
CA ASP A 198 4.65 5.20 20.38
C ASP A 198 5.76 5.47 19.34
N VAL A 199 5.50 6.26 18.30
CA VAL A 199 6.52 6.72 17.33
C VAL A 199 6.95 8.15 17.66
N SER A 200 8.27 8.35 17.82
CA SER A 200 8.82 9.69 18.06
C SER A 200 8.55 10.61 16.86
N ASN A 201 8.10 11.84 17.12
CA ASN A 201 7.72 12.82 16.10
C ASN A 201 6.65 12.31 15.11
N ALA A 202 5.77 11.42 15.59
CA ALA A 202 4.65 10.92 14.82
C ALA A 202 3.80 12.05 14.24
N ARG A 203 3.44 11.92 12.97
CA ARG A 203 2.47 12.78 12.29
C ARG A 203 1.09 12.14 12.36
N SER A 204 0.07 12.97 12.31
CA SER A 204 -1.32 12.52 12.25
C SER A 204 -1.56 11.58 11.08
N VAL A 205 -2.23 10.46 11.37
CA VAL A 205 -2.66 9.44 10.41
C VAL A 205 -4.19 9.31 10.45
N SER A 206 -4.75 8.60 9.49
CA SER A 206 -6.16 8.22 9.51
C SER A 206 -6.36 6.79 9.03
N TYR A 207 -7.41 6.14 9.52
CA TYR A 207 -7.89 4.85 9.01
C TYR A 207 -9.38 4.98 8.70
N GLN A 208 -9.71 4.99 7.41
CA GLN A 208 -11.06 5.24 6.91
C GLN A 208 -11.37 4.30 5.74
N GLN A 209 -12.53 3.67 5.78
CA GLN A 209 -13.04 2.76 4.73
C GLN A 209 -12.03 1.69 4.28
N GLY A 210 -11.22 1.15 5.21
CA GLY A 210 -10.20 0.15 4.89
C GLY A 210 -8.88 0.70 4.35
N ILE A 211 -8.69 2.02 4.35
CA ILE A 211 -7.49 2.71 3.88
C ILE A 211 -6.83 3.43 5.06
N MET A 212 -5.54 3.14 5.28
CA MET A 212 -4.70 3.83 6.24
C MET A 212 -3.78 4.83 5.54
N TYR A 213 -3.88 6.10 5.95
CA TYR A 213 -3.12 7.23 5.41
C TYR A 213 -1.99 7.59 6.36
N VAL A 214 -0.74 7.34 5.96
CA VAL A 214 0.41 7.45 6.86
C VAL A 214 1.24 8.71 6.70
N ALA A 215 0.93 9.57 5.74
CA ALA A 215 1.66 10.82 5.47
C ALA A 215 3.18 10.59 5.28
N GLY A 216 3.58 9.50 4.63
CA GLY A 216 4.98 9.12 4.39
C GLY A 216 5.75 8.70 5.64
N GLN A 217 5.06 8.20 6.67
CA GLN A 217 5.71 7.54 7.81
C GLN A 217 6.04 6.08 7.50
N ASN A 218 6.95 5.49 8.29
CA ASN A 218 7.38 4.09 8.16
C ASN A 218 6.17 3.14 8.19
N LYS A 219 5.95 2.40 7.09
CA LYS A 219 4.75 1.57 6.92
C LYS A 219 4.70 0.37 7.87
N GLY A 220 5.85 -0.19 8.25
CA GLY A 220 5.94 -1.28 9.22
C GLY A 220 5.42 -0.90 10.60
N GLU A 221 5.88 0.24 11.13
CA GLU A 221 5.45 0.76 12.43
C GLU A 221 3.98 1.20 12.42
N MET A 222 3.53 1.81 11.33
CA MET A 222 2.13 2.19 11.17
C MET A 222 1.20 0.96 11.11
N LEU A 223 1.60 -0.09 10.39
CA LEU A 223 0.85 -1.34 10.32
C LEU A 223 0.75 -2.01 11.70
N LYS A 224 1.83 -2.07 12.47
CA LYS A 224 1.81 -2.57 13.86
C LYS A 224 0.81 -1.80 14.72
N CYS A 225 0.88 -0.47 14.68
CA CYS A 225 -0.02 0.36 15.47
C CYS A 225 -1.48 0.12 15.09
N LEU A 226 -1.79 0.02 13.79
CA LEU A 226 -3.15 -0.27 13.34
C LEU A 226 -3.62 -1.65 13.85
N LEU A 227 -2.83 -2.71 13.64
CA LEU A 227 -3.16 -4.07 14.08
C LEU A 227 -3.41 -4.17 15.59
N ASN A 228 -2.65 -3.42 16.39
CA ASN A 228 -2.88 -3.31 17.83
C ASN A 228 -4.17 -2.53 18.14
N SER A 229 -4.39 -1.40 17.47
CA SER A 229 -5.56 -0.53 17.68
C SER A 229 -6.88 -1.20 17.27
N THR A 230 -6.86 -2.07 16.26
CA THR A 230 -8.03 -2.83 15.80
C THR A 230 -8.20 -4.17 16.53
N GLU A 231 -7.27 -4.53 17.44
CA GLU A 231 -7.24 -5.81 18.15
C GLU A 231 -7.31 -7.02 17.20
N SER A 232 -6.62 -6.95 16.05
CA SER A 232 -6.64 -7.94 14.96
C SER A 232 -5.85 -9.22 15.30
N SER A 233 -6.28 -9.90 16.37
CA SER A 233 -5.66 -11.11 16.91
C SER A 233 -5.98 -12.39 16.13
N SER A 234 -7.06 -12.37 15.34
CA SER A 234 -7.44 -13.43 14.41
C SER A 234 -6.49 -13.55 13.22
N ILE A 235 -5.85 -12.45 12.82
CA ILE A 235 -4.88 -12.42 11.73
C ILE A 235 -3.60 -13.16 12.17
N LYS A 236 -3.12 -14.05 11.29
CA LYS A 236 -1.90 -14.84 11.45
C LYS A 236 -0.94 -14.68 10.29
N HIS A 237 -1.45 -14.39 9.10
CA HIS A 237 -0.64 -14.21 7.89
C HIS A 237 -0.82 -12.80 7.36
N ILE A 238 0.28 -12.15 7.00
CA ILE A 238 0.30 -10.82 6.39
C ILE A 238 1.08 -10.91 5.09
N PHE A 239 0.45 -10.56 3.98
CA PHE A 239 1.12 -10.32 2.71
C PHE A 239 1.14 -8.82 2.49
N PHE A 240 2.32 -8.21 2.58
CA PHE A 240 2.51 -6.80 2.29
C PHE A 240 3.06 -6.65 0.88
N ILE A 241 2.44 -5.84 0.02
CA ILE A 241 2.92 -5.58 -1.33
C ILE A 241 3.06 -4.08 -1.59
N ASP A 242 4.22 -3.68 -2.10
CA ASP A 242 4.59 -2.29 -2.33
C ASP A 242 5.66 -2.20 -3.41
N ASP A 243 5.56 -1.20 -4.27
CA ASP A 243 6.50 -0.95 -5.36
C ASP A 243 7.80 -0.27 -4.92
N THR A 244 7.83 0.26 -3.69
CA THR A 244 8.97 0.95 -3.13
C THR A 244 9.69 0.02 -2.17
N LEU A 245 10.87 -0.48 -2.58
CA LEU A 245 11.67 -1.42 -1.80
C LEU A 245 11.90 -1.01 -0.34
N GLU A 246 12.04 0.28 -0.04
CA GLU A 246 12.24 0.73 1.34
C GLU A 246 11.02 0.48 2.23
N ASN A 247 9.80 0.65 1.71
CA ASN A 247 8.57 0.30 2.44
C ASN A 247 8.51 -1.21 2.72
N VAL A 248 8.99 -2.04 1.78
CA VAL A 248 9.05 -3.50 1.94
C VAL A 248 10.03 -3.89 3.05
N LYS A 249 11.21 -3.25 3.07
CA LYS A 249 12.18 -3.45 4.15
C LYS A 249 11.65 -2.97 5.50
N ASP A 250 10.99 -1.81 5.54
CA ASP A 250 10.37 -1.26 6.75
C ASP A 250 9.37 -2.25 7.36
N VAL A 251 8.49 -2.81 6.54
CA VAL A 251 7.54 -3.84 7.00
C VAL A 251 8.26 -5.13 7.37
N HIS A 252 9.24 -5.57 6.59
CA HIS A 252 10.00 -6.77 6.93
C HIS A 252 10.66 -6.66 8.30
N ALA A 253 11.43 -5.59 8.53
CA ALA A 253 12.14 -5.31 9.77
C ALA A 253 11.18 -5.13 10.95
N ALA A 254 10.04 -4.46 10.75
CA ALA A 254 9.04 -4.33 11.79
C ALA A 254 8.54 -5.70 12.30
N PHE A 255 8.46 -6.71 11.43
CA PHE A 255 7.87 -8.02 11.78
C PHE A 255 8.89 -9.16 11.90
N GLU A 256 10.20 -8.91 11.79
CA GLU A 256 11.22 -9.97 11.77
C GLU A 256 11.23 -10.84 13.02
N ASP A 257 10.98 -10.24 14.19
CA ASP A 257 10.91 -10.92 15.48
C ASP A 257 9.46 -11.22 15.94
N SER A 258 8.49 -11.05 15.05
CA SER A 258 7.08 -11.24 15.38
C SER A 258 6.77 -12.69 15.66
N LYS A 259 6.40 -13.02 16.91
CA LYS A 259 5.89 -14.36 17.27
C LYS A 259 4.42 -14.59 16.90
N LYS A 260 3.73 -13.54 16.44
CA LYS A 260 2.27 -13.54 16.22
C LYS A 260 1.88 -13.63 14.76
N TYR A 261 2.72 -13.10 13.86
CA TYR A 261 2.39 -12.89 12.46
C TYR A 261 3.47 -13.49 11.56
N ASN A 262 3.05 -14.35 10.63
CA ASN A 262 3.85 -14.75 9.48
C ASN A 262 3.74 -13.67 8.42
N VAL A 263 4.86 -13.05 8.04
CA VAL A 263 4.85 -11.92 7.09
C VAL A 263 5.63 -12.27 5.84
N ILE A 264 5.01 -12.04 4.68
CA ILE A 264 5.68 -12.03 3.38
C ILE A 264 5.61 -10.59 2.88
N ALA A 265 6.75 -9.90 2.90
CA ALA A 265 6.91 -8.56 2.35
C ALA A 265 7.37 -8.65 0.89
N ILE A 266 6.59 -8.09 -0.02
CA ILE A 266 6.66 -8.31 -1.46
C ILE A 266 7.02 -6.99 -2.13
N HIS A 267 8.19 -6.97 -2.78
CA HIS A 267 8.58 -5.87 -3.66
C HIS A 267 7.95 -6.05 -5.04
N TYR A 268 7.05 -5.14 -5.37
CA TYR A 268 6.30 -5.15 -6.63
C TYR A 268 7.02 -4.36 -7.72
N MET A 269 7.48 -5.05 -8.76
CA MET A 269 8.41 -4.47 -9.73
C MET A 269 7.77 -4.10 -11.08
N ALA A 270 6.45 -4.26 -11.25
CA ALA A 270 5.80 -4.12 -12.56
C ALA A 270 6.00 -2.74 -13.21
N LEU A 271 6.05 -1.67 -12.40
CA LEU A 271 6.19 -0.29 -12.89
C LEU A 271 7.60 0.27 -12.82
N GLU A 272 8.63 -0.54 -12.57
CA GLU A 272 10.01 -0.04 -12.51
C GLU A 272 10.45 0.65 -13.81
N ALA A 273 10.16 0.03 -14.96
CA ALA A 273 10.51 0.59 -16.26
C ALA A 273 9.74 1.89 -16.53
N HIS A 274 8.45 1.92 -16.17
CA HIS A 274 7.59 3.10 -16.26
C HIS A 274 8.17 4.27 -15.45
N LYS A 275 8.47 4.06 -14.17
CA LYS A 275 9.08 5.09 -13.30
C LYS A 275 10.41 5.61 -13.84
N LYS A 276 11.28 4.70 -14.31
CA LYS A 276 12.58 5.05 -14.90
C LYS A 276 12.41 5.84 -16.20
N ALA A 277 11.34 5.62 -16.97
CA ALA A 277 11.13 6.28 -18.24
C ALA A 277 11.00 7.81 -18.12
N LEU A 278 10.42 8.33 -17.04
CA LEU A 278 10.31 9.78 -16.81
C LEU A 278 11.67 10.48 -16.66
N THR A 279 12.68 9.83 -16.08
CA THR A 279 13.94 10.50 -15.68
C THR A 279 15.19 9.98 -16.38
N LYS A 280 15.18 8.71 -16.82
CA LYS A 280 16.35 8.01 -17.39
C LYS A 280 16.06 7.35 -18.73
N GLY A 281 14.79 7.34 -19.17
CA GLY A 281 14.39 6.73 -20.44
C GLY A 281 14.77 7.56 -21.66
N PRO A 282 14.75 6.97 -22.87
CA PRO A 282 15.04 7.68 -24.11
C PRO A 282 14.04 8.82 -24.40
N MET A 283 12.83 8.74 -23.85
CA MET A 283 11.77 9.74 -23.97
C MET A 283 11.64 10.63 -22.72
N ALA A 284 12.60 10.60 -21.79
CA ALA A 284 12.52 11.31 -20.51
C ALA A 284 12.22 12.81 -20.69
N GLU A 285 12.93 13.48 -21.59
CA GLU A 285 12.72 14.91 -21.87
C GLU A 285 11.29 15.18 -22.38
N THR A 286 10.75 14.33 -23.26
CA THR A 286 9.37 14.44 -23.73
C THR A 286 8.38 14.28 -22.58
N TYR A 287 8.56 13.28 -21.71
CA TYR A 287 7.69 13.08 -20.55
C TYR A 287 7.75 14.25 -19.56
N GLN A 288 8.95 14.78 -19.31
CA GLN A 288 9.16 15.95 -18.44
C GLN A 288 8.53 17.22 -19.01
N ASN A 289 8.72 17.47 -20.31
CA ASN A 289 8.07 18.57 -21.02
C ASN A 289 6.55 18.45 -20.98
N ASN A 290 6.01 17.24 -21.18
CA ASN A 290 4.57 16.97 -21.11
C ASN A 290 4.03 17.21 -19.69
N ALA A 291 4.70 16.71 -18.66
CA ALA A 291 4.30 16.91 -17.26
C ALA A 291 4.33 18.39 -16.87
N LYS A 292 5.39 19.11 -17.25
CA LYS A 292 5.53 20.55 -17.02
C LYS A 292 4.47 21.36 -17.77
N GLY A 293 4.25 21.07 -19.05
CA GLY A 293 3.25 21.75 -19.86
C GLY A 293 1.82 21.52 -19.35
N ARG A 294 1.51 20.33 -18.81
CA ARG A 294 0.23 20.06 -18.14
C ARG A 294 0.09 20.87 -16.86
N TRP A 295 1.13 20.93 -16.02
CA TRP A 295 1.12 21.75 -14.82
C TRP A 295 0.91 23.23 -15.13
N ASP A 296 1.61 23.76 -16.14
CA ASP A 296 1.49 25.18 -16.51
C ASP A 296 0.08 25.54 -16.98
N LYS A 297 -0.58 24.61 -17.69
CA LYS A 297 -1.99 24.78 -18.07
C LYS A 297 -2.90 24.81 -16.84
N ILE A 298 -2.74 23.85 -15.91
CA ILE A 298 -3.52 23.81 -14.66
C ILE A 298 -3.32 25.09 -13.87
N LYS A 299 -2.07 25.50 -13.65
CA LYS A 299 -1.74 26.72 -12.91
C LYS A 299 -2.37 27.95 -13.55
N LYS A 300 -2.21 28.11 -14.88
CA LYS A 300 -2.80 29.23 -15.61
C LYS A 300 -4.33 29.25 -15.50
N THR A 301 -4.98 28.09 -15.61
CA THR A 301 -6.43 28.00 -15.43
C THR A 301 -6.84 28.39 -14.01
N LEU A 302 -6.15 27.90 -12.99
CA LEU A 302 -6.46 28.26 -11.60
C LEU A 302 -6.25 29.76 -11.35
N ASP A 303 -5.16 30.35 -11.85
CA ASP A 303 -4.90 31.79 -11.72
C ASP A 303 -6.04 32.61 -12.36
N LEU A 304 -6.51 32.23 -13.55
CA LEU A 304 -7.60 32.92 -14.25
C LEU A 304 -8.96 32.78 -13.53
N GLU A 305 -9.31 31.57 -13.08
CA GLU A 305 -10.60 31.30 -12.45
C GLU A 305 -10.68 31.83 -11.00
N LEU A 306 -9.55 31.90 -10.28
CA LEU A 306 -9.51 32.47 -8.92
C LEU A 306 -9.59 34.01 -8.93
N GLU A 307 -9.15 34.68 -10.00
CA GLU A 307 -9.34 36.12 -10.18
C GLU A 307 -10.79 36.50 -10.49
N ASN A 308 -11.55 35.60 -11.12
CA ASN A 308 -12.96 35.80 -11.46
C ASN A 308 -13.78 34.54 -11.11
N PRO A 309 -13.99 34.24 -9.82
CA PRO A 309 -14.68 33.03 -9.43
C PRO A 309 -16.09 33.03 -10.02
N ALA A 310 -16.46 31.93 -10.69
CA ALA A 310 -17.83 31.72 -11.13
C ALA A 310 -18.76 31.89 -9.92
N LEU A 311 -19.61 32.92 -9.96
CA LEU A 311 -20.64 33.10 -8.94
C LEU A 311 -21.62 31.92 -9.06
N PRO A 312 -21.97 31.26 -7.95
CA PRO A 312 -22.88 30.11 -7.95
C PRO A 312 -24.29 30.48 -8.45
#